data_AF-M0C7A2-F1
#
_entry.id   AF-M0C7A2-F1
#
_cell.length_a   1.000
_cell.length_b   1.000
_cell.length_c   1.000
_cell.angle_alpha   90.00
_cell.angle_beta   90.00
_cell.angle_gamma   90.00
#
_symmetry.space_group_name_H-M   'P 1'
#
loop_
_entity.id
_entity.type
_entity.pdbx_description
1 polymer ?
#
loop_
_entity_poly.entity_id
_entity_poly.type
_entity_poly.pdbx_seq_one_letter_code
_entity_poly.pdbx_strand_id
1 'polypeptide(L)'
;MLNPARVDAIIDLAYGALIVLSIGLIATLDTSVGLAFGIGVFSSYVLHVVWKMARFDPDWMTKAVEETVEEQVEDVQTQVEETVEQTVGETVEEQVEDVQTQVEETVEQTVGETVEDVQTQVEETVEQTVGETVEDVQTQVEAVSERVDRRPREDEVEEIIEESVEDESET
;
A
#
# COMPACT_ATOMS: atom_id res chain seq x y z
N MET A 1 -29.24 42.00 -27.10
CA MET A 1 -29.43 41.71 -25.66
C MET A 1 -28.85 42.89 -24.89
N LEU A 2 -29.65 43.61 -24.10
CA LEU A 2 -29.14 44.72 -23.29
C LEU A 2 -28.43 44.15 -22.06
N ASN A 3 -27.24 44.66 -21.75
CA ASN A 3 -26.44 44.21 -20.61
C ASN A 3 -27.18 44.60 -19.30
N PRO A 4 -27.44 43.67 -18.35
CA PRO A 4 -28.18 43.95 -17.12
C PRO A 4 -27.64 45.16 -16.34
N ALA A 5 -26.31 45.29 -16.26
CA ALA A 5 -25.66 46.43 -15.63
C ALA A 5 -25.98 47.78 -16.28
N ARG A 6 -26.25 47.81 -17.60
CA ARG A 6 -26.66 49.04 -18.30
C ARG A 6 -28.13 49.37 -18.05
N VAL A 7 -28.99 48.36 -17.95
CA VAL A 7 -30.41 48.53 -17.63
C VAL A 7 -30.54 49.12 -16.22
N ASP A 8 -29.75 48.62 -15.27
CA ASP A 8 -29.70 49.14 -13.90
C ASP A 8 -29.27 50.60 -13.84
N ALA A 9 -28.16 50.94 -14.49
CA ALA A 9 -27.68 52.31 -14.54
C ALA A 9 -28.68 53.28 -15.19
N ILE A 10 -29.44 52.83 -16.20
CA ILE A 10 -30.48 53.64 -16.84
C ILE A 10 -31.66 53.86 -15.90
N ILE A 11 -32.07 52.83 -15.16
CA ILE A 11 -33.18 52.90 -14.20
C ILE A 11 -32.81 53.82 -13.03
N ASP A 12 -31.62 53.68 -12.47
CA ASP A 12 -31.13 54.55 -11.39
C ASP A 12 -31.05 56.01 -11.82
N LEU A 13 -30.59 56.27 -13.05
CA LEU A 13 -30.55 57.61 -13.63
C LEU A 13 -31.97 58.18 -13.86
N ALA A 14 -32.91 57.36 -14.29
CA ALA A 14 -34.31 57.77 -14.48
C ALA A 14 -34.96 58.14 -13.14
N TYR A 15 -34.79 57.32 -12.09
CA TYR A 15 -35.28 57.64 -10.75
C TYR A 15 -34.60 58.89 -10.17
N GLY A 16 -33.30 59.06 -10.37
CA GLY A 16 -32.59 60.29 -10.00
C GLY A 16 -33.16 61.54 -10.69
N ALA A 17 -33.46 61.47 -11.98
CA ALA A 17 -34.10 62.56 -12.71
C ALA A 17 -35.51 62.85 -12.19
N LEU A 18 -36.29 61.82 -11.84
CA LEU A 18 -37.62 61.96 -11.25
C LEU A 18 -37.57 62.60 -9.85
N ILE A 19 -36.53 62.33 -9.06
CA ILE A 19 -36.32 62.99 -7.76
C ILE A 19 -36.01 64.48 -7.95
N VAL A 20 -35.13 64.83 -8.91
CA VAL A 20 -34.85 66.24 -9.25
C VAL A 20 -36.10 66.95 -9.74
N LEU A 21 -36.92 66.28 -10.56
CA LEU A 21 -38.22 66.78 -11.00
C LEU A 21 -39.15 67.01 -9.80
N SER A 22 -39.20 66.06 -8.85
CA SER A 22 -39.98 66.18 -7.61
C SER A 22 -39.58 67.41 -6.81
N ILE A 23 -38.28 67.65 -6.65
CA ILE A 23 -37.75 68.83 -5.95
C ILE A 23 -38.13 70.11 -6.69
N GLY A 24 -38.05 70.12 -8.03
CA GLY A 24 -38.48 71.24 -8.86
C GLY A 24 -39.97 71.56 -8.72
N LEU A 25 -40.83 70.54 -8.63
CA LEU A 25 -42.26 70.70 -8.38
C LEU A 25 -42.53 71.31 -6.99
N ILE A 26 -41.81 70.87 -5.95
CA ILE A 26 -41.88 71.46 -4.60
C ILE A 26 -41.48 72.94 -4.63
N ALA A 27 -40.42 73.27 -5.37
CA ALA A 27 -39.86 74.62 -5.39
C ALA A 27 -40.68 75.63 -6.22
N THR A 28 -41.49 75.18 -7.18
CA THR A 28 -42.17 76.07 -8.14
C THR A 28 -43.69 76.03 -8.10
N LEU A 29 -44.28 74.93 -7.64
CA LEU A 29 -45.73 74.74 -7.59
C LEU A 29 -46.20 74.68 -6.14
N ASP A 30 -46.33 73.47 -5.59
CA ASP A 30 -46.87 73.24 -4.25
C ASP A 30 -46.18 72.05 -3.57
N THR A 31 -45.88 72.21 -2.29
CA THR A 31 -45.17 71.21 -1.49
C THR A 31 -45.95 69.90 -1.38
N SER A 32 -47.27 69.94 -1.25
CA SER A 32 -48.09 68.72 -1.14
C SER A 32 -48.07 67.93 -2.45
N VAL A 33 -48.10 68.62 -3.59
CA VAL A 33 -48.04 67.99 -4.91
C VAL A 33 -46.67 67.34 -5.14
N GLY A 34 -45.60 68.06 -4.87
CA GLY A 34 -44.25 67.53 -5.02
C GLY A 34 -43.92 66.41 -4.03
N LEU A 35 -44.45 66.45 -2.80
CA LEU A 35 -44.32 65.36 -1.82
C LEU A 35 -45.07 64.10 -2.26
N ALA A 36 -46.33 64.24 -2.71
CA ALA A 36 -47.12 63.09 -3.17
C ALA A 36 -46.47 62.41 -4.38
N PHE A 37 -45.92 63.20 -5.31
CA PHE A 37 -45.16 62.68 -6.44
C PHE A 37 -43.89 61.94 -5.99
N GLY A 38 -43.09 62.55 -5.10
CA GLY A 38 -41.87 61.94 -4.56
C GLY A 38 -42.11 60.62 -3.84
N ILE A 39 -43.17 60.53 -3.01
CA ILE A 39 -43.55 59.29 -2.31
C ILE A 39 -43.99 58.20 -3.31
N GLY A 40 -44.70 58.57 -4.37
CA GLY A 40 -45.11 57.64 -5.43
C GLY A 40 -43.91 57.07 -6.19
N VAL A 41 -42.96 57.93 -6.57
CA VAL A 41 -41.70 57.53 -7.23
C VAL A 41 -40.88 56.62 -6.31
N PHE A 42 -40.78 56.95 -5.02
CA PHE A 42 -40.07 56.12 -4.04
C PHE A 42 -40.72 54.75 -3.86
N SER A 43 -42.05 54.69 -3.76
CA SER A 43 -42.79 53.44 -3.63
C SER A 43 -42.66 52.56 -4.88
N SER A 44 -42.69 53.17 -6.08
CA SER A 44 -42.41 52.47 -7.34
C SER A 44 -40.98 51.91 -7.37
N TYR A 45 -39.99 52.69 -6.91
CA TYR A 45 -38.60 52.24 -6.83
C TYR A 45 -38.46 51.02 -5.90
N VAL A 46 -39.04 51.08 -4.70
CA VAL A 46 -39.01 49.96 -3.75
C VAL A 46 -39.65 48.71 -4.35
N LEU A 47 -40.83 48.83 -4.97
CA LEU A 47 -41.49 47.70 -5.63
C LEU A 47 -40.65 47.12 -6.76
N HIS A 48 -40.01 47.96 -7.56
CA HIS A 48 -39.13 47.51 -8.63
C HIS A 48 -37.88 46.80 -8.10
N VAL A 49 -37.24 47.32 -7.05
CA VAL A 49 -36.07 46.71 -6.40
C VAL A 49 -36.43 45.36 -5.80
N VAL A 50 -37.57 45.26 -5.10
CA VAL A 50 -38.07 43.99 -4.54
C VAL A 50 -38.39 42.99 -5.66
N TRP A 51 -39.05 43.43 -6.73
CA TRP A 51 -39.36 42.58 -7.88
C TRP A 51 -38.09 42.10 -8.59
N LYS A 52 -37.08 42.96 -8.73
CA LYS A 52 -35.77 42.61 -9.30
C LYS A 52 -35.01 41.64 -8.41
N MET A 53 -34.99 41.87 -7.10
CA MET A 53 -34.42 40.95 -6.09
C MET A 53 -35.11 39.59 -6.07
N ALA A 54 -36.41 39.53 -6.36
CA ALA A 54 -37.17 38.28 -6.38
C ALA A 54 -37.04 37.50 -7.71
N ARG A 55 -36.64 38.16 -8.81
CA ARG A 55 -36.65 37.55 -10.16
C ARG A 55 -35.27 37.17 -10.70
N PHE A 56 -34.19 37.77 -10.22
CA PHE A 56 -32.84 37.42 -10.64
C PHE A 56 -32.04 36.91 -9.44
N ASP A 57 -31.45 35.71 -9.59
CA ASP A 57 -30.59 35.04 -8.62
C ASP A 57 -29.68 36.04 -7.89
N PRO A 58 -29.82 36.19 -6.58
CA PRO A 58 -29.03 37.14 -5.83
C PRO A 58 -27.64 36.57 -5.62
N ASP A 59 -26.61 37.37 -5.93
CA ASP A 59 -25.22 37.09 -5.54
C ASP A 59 -25.07 36.79 -4.03
N TRP A 60 -26.04 37.21 -3.19
CA TRP A 60 -26.07 36.87 -1.76
C TRP A 60 -26.46 35.40 -1.47
N MET A 61 -27.28 34.76 -2.32
CA MET A 61 -27.56 33.32 -2.22
C MET A 61 -26.37 32.50 -2.75
N THR A 62 -25.71 32.98 -3.80
CA THR A 62 -24.51 32.31 -4.33
C THR A 62 -23.40 32.28 -3.29
N LYS A 63 -23.15 33.40 -2.59
CA LYS A 63 -22.18 33.44 -1.48
C LYS A 63 -22.55 32.53 -0.32
N ALA A 64 -23.81 32.53 0.11
CA ALA A 64 -24.25 31.66 1.20
C ALA A 64 -24.13 30.17 0.84
N VAL A 65 -24.43 29.80 -0.41
CA VAL A 65 -24.24 28.43 -0.91
C VAL A 65 -22.76 28.11 -1.08
N GLU A 66 -21.95 29.04 -1.56
CA GLU A 66 -20.50 28.89 -1.70
C GLU A 66 -19.85 28.61 -0.34
N GLU A 67 -20.14 29.43 0.68
CA GLU A 67 -19.65 29.21 2.05
C GLU A 67 -20.13 27.86 2.61
N THR A 68 -21.41 27.51 2.41
CA THR A 68 -21.94 26.21 2.88
C THR A 68 -21.31 25.02 2.15
N VAL A 69 -21.05 25.15 0.85
CA VAL A 69 -20.42 24.09 0.06
C VAL A 69 -18.94 23.97 0.40
N GLU A 70 -18.24 25.07 0.61
CA GLU A 70 -16.83 25.09 0.99
C GLU A 70 -16.63 24.41 2.35
N GLU A 71 -17.46 24.75 3.36
CA GLU A 71 -17.46 24.09 4.67
C GLU A 71 -17.77 22.59 4.54
N GLN A 72 -18.83 22.21 3.81
CA GLN A 72 -19.15 20.80 3.62
C GLN A 72 -18.09 20.01 2.83
N VAL A 73 -17.36 20.66 1.93
CA VAL A 73 -16.25 20.02 1.19
C VAL A 73 -15.04 19.78 2.10
N GLU A 74 -14.70 20.73 2.99
CA GLU A 74 -13.66 20.53 4.01
C GLU A 74 -14.01 19.38 4.98
N ASP A 75 -15.25 19.34 5.47
CA ASP A 75 -15.72 18.26 6.34
C ASP A 75 -15.68 16.89 5.67
N VAL A 76 -16.06 16.81 4.39
CA VAL A 76 -16.00 15.57 3.62
C VAL A 76 -14.54 15.17 3.37
N GLN A 77 -13.65 16.12 3.06
CA GLN A 77 -12.25 15.83 2.80
C GLN A 77 -11.58 15.24 4.06
N THR A 78 -11.85 15.83 5.21
CA THR A 78 -11.33 15.35 6.51
C THR A 78 -11.87 13.96 6.84
N GLN A 79 -13.18 13.72 6.66
CA GLN A 79 -13.77 12.39 6.91
C GLN A 79 -13.21 11.32 5.96
N VAL A 80 -12.98 11.66 4.69
CA VAL A 80 -12.38 10.75 3.72
C VAL A 80 -10.94 10.44 4.09
N GLU A 81 -10.15 11.43 4.46
CA GLU A 81 -8.75 11.24 4.86
C GLU A 81 -8.66 10.33 6.09
N GLU A 82 -9.48 10.58 7.12
CA GLU A 82 -9.52 9.74 8.32
C GLU A 82 -10.03 8.31 8.04
N THR A 83 -11.08 8.17 7.21
CA THR A 83 -11.63 6.86 6.83
C THR A 83 -10.64 6.04 6.01
N VAL A 84 -9.93 6.69 5.08
CA VAL A 84 -8.91 6.04 4.25
C VAL A 84 -7.72 5.63 5.11
N GLU A 85 -7.24 6.52 5.98
CA GLU A 85 -6.08 6.24 6.83
C GLU A 85 -6.36 5.07 7.78
N GLN A 86 -7.54 5.03 8.41
CA GLN A 86 -7.92 3.90 9.27
C GLN A 86 -8.22 2.63 8.47
N THR A 87 -9.15 2.70 7.50
CA THR A 87 -9.62 1.47 6.83
C THR A 87 -8.54 0.87 5.95
N VAL A 88 -7.87 1.69 5.14
CA VAL A 88 -6.82 1.19 4.23
C VAL A 88 -5.55 0.91 5.02
N GLY A 89 -5.20 1.73 6.01
CA GLY A 89 -4.05 1.47 6.89
C GLY A 89 -4.15 0.13 7.59
N GLU A 90 -5.23 -0.11 8.36
CA GLU A 90 -5.42 -1.38 9.08
C GLU A 90 -5.57 -2.57 8.13
N THR A 91 -6.38 -2.46 7.07
CA THR A 91 -6.60 -3.59 6.15
C THR A 91 -5.31 -3.98 5.42
N VAL A 92 -4.43 -3.00 5.11
CA VAL A 92 -3.14 -3.29 4.47
C VAL A 92 -2.16 -3.84 5.49
N GLU A 93 -2.09 -3.31 6.71
CA GLU A 93 -1.24 -3.86 7.77
C GLU A 93 -1.60 -5.31 8.09
N GLU A 94 -2.89 -5.61 8.32
CA GLU A 94 -3.36 -6.97 8.63
C GLU A 94 -3.05 -7.94 7.48
N GLN A 95 -3.33 -7.56 6.23
CA GLN A 95 -2.99 -8.41 5.08
C GLN A 95 -1.49 -8.62 4.91
N VAL A 96 -0.66 -7.61 5.22
CA VAL A 96 0.80 -7.75 5.16
C VAL A 96 1.30 -8.68 6.26
N GLU A 97 0.71 -8.62 7.46
CA GLU A 97 1.04 -9.48 8.58
C GLU A 97 0.66 -10.94 8.28
N ASP A 98 -0.56 -11.19 7.80
CA ASP A 98 -1.03 -12.52 7.38
C ASP A 98 -0.17 -13.14 6.27
N VAL A 99 0.25 -12.33 5.28
CA VAL A 99 1.16 -12.79 4.22
C VAL A 99 2.53 -13.13 4.79
N GLN A 100 3.04 -12.32 5.74
CA GLN A 100 4.32 -12.61 6.39
C GLN A 100 4.28 -13.93 7.13
N THR A 101 3.23 -14.17 7.91
CA THR A 101 3.04 -15.44 8.64
C THR A 101 2.90 -16.62 7.68
N GLN A 102 2.10 -16.52 6.62
CA GLN A 102 1.98 -17.60 5.62
C GLN A 102 3.32 -17.91 4.94
N VAL A 103 4.11 -16.89 4.61
CA VAL A 103 5.43 -17.08 4.00
C VAL A 103 6.38 -17.75 4.99
N GLU A 104 6.40 -17.29 6.24
CA GLU A 104 7.24 -17.88 7.29
C GLU A 104 6.89 -19.36 7.51
N GLU A 105 5.61 -19.69 7.63
CA GLU A 105 5.13 -21.06 7.82
C GLU A 105 5.44 -21.95 6.59
N THR A 106 5.23 -21.43 5.37
CA THR A 106 5.52 -22.18 4.13
C THR A 106 7.02 -22.43 3.97
N VAL A 107 7.85 -21.44 4.29
CA VAL A 107 9.31 -21.58 4.24
C VAL A 107 9.78 -22.56 5.30
N GLU A 108 9.27 -22.48 6.53
CA GLU A 108 9.66 -23.37 7.62
C GLU A 108 9.28 -24.82 7.30
N GLN A 109 8.09 -25.08 6.75
CA GLN A 109 7.70 -26.42 6.32
C GLN A 109 8.53 -26.91 5.12
N THR A 110 8.62 -26.12 4.05
CA THR A 110 9.30 -26.56 2.82
C THR A 110 10.79 -26.79 3.06
N VAL A 111 11.44 -25.88 3.78
CA VAL A 111 12.87 -26.01 4.11
C VAL A 111 13.07 -27.09 5.17
N GLY A 112 12.18 -27.18 6.15
CA GLY A 112 12.19 -28.24 7.16
C GLY A 112 12.16 -29.64 6.53
N GLU A 113 11.13 -29.92 5.71
CA GLU A 113 10.99 -31.20 5.01
C GLU A 113 12.18 -31.45 4.07
N THR A 114 12.61 -30.45 3.28
CA THR A 114 13.76 -30.62 2.38
C THR A 114 15.04 -30.96 3.14
N VAL A 115 15.27 -30.34 4.30
CA VAL A 115 16.44 -30.61 5.13
C VAL A 115 16.34 -32.00 5.76
N GLU A 116 15.16 -32.41 6.20
CA GLU A 116 14.94 -33.77 6.74
C GLU A 116 15.18 -34.84 5.67
N ASP A 117 14.59 -34.68 4.47
CA ASP A 117 14.77 -35.60 3.34
C ASP A 117 16.25 -35.70 2.92
N VAL A 118 16.96 -34.57 2.87
CA VAL A 118 18.39 -34.55 2.57
C VAL A 118 19.19 -35.24 3.68
N GLN A 119 18.83 -35.03 4.94
CA GLN A 119 19.51 -35.66 6.06
C GLN A 119 19.35 -37.19 6.02
N THR A 120 18.14 -37.69 5.76
CA THR A 120 17.88 -39.12 5.58
C THR A 120 18.62 -39.71 4.37
N GLN A 121 18.61 -39.03 3.22
CA GLN A 121 19.37 -39.51 2.05
C GLN A 121 20.87 -39.58 2.32
N VAL A 122 21.42 -38.59 3.03
CA VAL A 122 22.83 -38.58 3.41
C VAL A 122 23.12 -39.72 4.38
N GLU A 123 22.25 -39.93 5.37
CA GLU A 123 22.41 -41.00 6.35
C GLU A 123 22.39 -42.39 5.68
N GLU A 124 21.40 -42.68 4.80
CA GLU A 124 21.36 -43.92 4.02
C GLU A 124 22.60 -44.09 3.13
N THR A 125 23.02 -43.04 2.42
CA THR A 125 24.17 -43.10 1.51
C THR A 125 25.46 -43.38 2.29
N VAL A 126 25.63 -42.74 3.45
CA VAL A 126 26.77 -42.95 4.33
C VAL A 126 26.73 -44.36 4.90
N GLU A 127 25.58 -44.83 5.36
CA GLU A 127 25.43 -46.15 5.96
C GLU A 127 25.71 -47.27 4.94
N GLN A 128 25.22 -47.14 3.71
CA GLN A 128 25.55 -48.07 2.62
C GLN A 128 27.04 -48.03 2.26
N THR A 129 27.60 -46.83 2.01
CA THR A 129 28.99 -46.70 1.56
C THR A 129 29.98 -47.18 2.63
N VAL A 130 29.73 -46.81 3.89
CA VAL A 130 30.56 -47.23 5.02
C VAL A 130 30.34 -48.72 5.30
N GLY A 131 29.11 -49.23 5.21
CA GLY A 131 28.80 -50.64 5.34
C GLY A 131 29.56 -51.51 4.34
N GLU A 132 29.48 -51.20 3.04
CA GLU A 132 30.23 -51.90 1.98
C GLU A 132 31.73 -51.84 2.24
N THR A 133 32.26 -50.64 2.54
CA THR A 133 33.69 -50.46 2.81
C THR A 133 34.16 -51.30 4.01
N VAL A 134 33.34 -51.38 5.07
CA VAL A 134 33.66 -52.16 6.28
C VAL A 134 33.61 -53.66 5.99
N GLU A 135 32.64 -54.15 5.21
CA GLU A 135 32.59 -55.56 4.77
C GLU A 135 33.78 -55.94 3.89
N ASP A 136 34.14 -55.09 2.93
CA ASP A 136 35.34 -55.28 2.09
C ASP A 136 36.62 -55.32 2.95
N VAL A 137 36.74 -54.40 3.90
CA VAL A 137 37.89 -54.37 4.83
C VAL A 137 37.91 -55.63 5.70
N GLN A 138 36.78 -56.10 6.22
CA GLN A 138 36.71 -57.35 7.00
C GLN A 138 37.18 -58.54 6.16
N THR A 139 36.71 -58.67 4.93
CA THR A 139 37.11 -59.75 4.01
C THR A 139 38.61 -59.70 3.73
N GLN A 140 39.17 -58.50 3.51
CA GLN A 140 40.62 -58.35 3.33
C GLN A 140 41.40 -58.69 4.60
N VAL A 141 40.90 -58.32 5.78
CA VAL A 141 41.53 -58.67 7.07
C VAL A 141 41.53 -60.17 7.30
N GLU A 142 40.42 -60.87 7.00
CA GLU A 142 40.35 -62.33 7.08
C GLU A 142 41.34 -63.00 6.11
N ALA A 143 41.40 -62.55 4.86
CA ALA A 143 42.36 -63.06 3.88
C ALA A 143 43.83 -62.81 4.29
N VAL A 144 44.10 -61.68 4.95
CA VAL A 144 45.43 -61.40 5.54
C VAL A 144 45.71 -62.33 6.72
N SER A 145 44.73 -62.56 7.60
CA SER A 145 44.88 -63.49 8.73
C SER A 145 45.21 -64.91 8.26
N GLU A 146 44.48 -65.42 7.27
CA GLU A 146 44.71 -66.76 6.72
C GLU A 146 46.09 -66.88 6.06
N ARG A 147 46.58 -65.79 5.43
CA ARG A 147 47.96 -65.74 4.89
C ARG A 147 49.00 -65.74 6.01
N VAL A 148 48.73 -65.08 7.14
CA VAL A 148 49.63 -65.06 8.30
C VAL A 148 49.69 -66.44 8.96
N ASP A 149 48.55 -67.13 9.12
CA ASP A 149 48.50 -68.49 9.70
C ASP A 149 49.23 -69.54 8.85
N ARG A 150 49.32 -69.34 7.52
CA ARG A 150 50.10 -70.21 6.62
C ARG A 150 51.60 -69.91 6.58
N ARG A 151 52.10 -68.88 7.28
CA ARG A 151 53.55 -68.67 7.34
C ARG A 151 54.21 -69.83 8.09
N PRO A 152 55.25 -70.45 7.52
CA PRO A 152 56.05 -71.42 8.25
C PRO A 152 56.61 -70.74 9.51
N ARG A 153 56.59 -71.47 10.62
CA ARG A 153 57.15 -70.98 11.89
C ARG A 153 58.66 -70.87 11.76
N GLU A 154 59.28 -69.96 12.51
CA GLU A 154 60.74 -69.72 12.43
C GLU A 154 61.53 -71.02 12.55
N ASP A 155 61.09 -71.95 13.40
CA ASP A 155 61.74 -73.25 13.60
C ASP A 155 61.71 -74.15 12.34
N GLU A 156 60.63 -74.09 11.54
CA GLU A 156 60.48 -74.90 10.31
C GLU A 156 61.26 -74.26 9.15
N VAL A 157 61.45 -72.94 9.18
CA VAL A 157 62.28 -72.22 8.21
C VAL A 157 63.77 -72.50 8.43
N GLU A 158 64.22 -72.61 9.69
CA GLU A 158 65.61 -73.00 9.99
C GLU A 158 65.94 -74.41 9.48
N GLU A 159 65.03 -75.37 9.62
CA GLU A 159 65.24 -76.75 9.16
C GLU A 159 65.40 -76.85 7.63
N ILE A 160 64.58 -76.13 6.85
CA ILE A 160 64.67 -76.12 5.37
C ILE A 160 65.97 -75.45 4.90
N ILE A 161 66.45 -74.45 5.65
CA ILE A 161 67.72 -73.77 5.35
C ILE A 161 68.89 -74.70 5.66
N GLU A 162 68.87 -75.45 6.76
CA GLU A 162 69.90 -76.45 7.07
C GLU A 162 69.95 -77.55 6.00
N GLU A 163 68.80 -78.10 5.58
CA GLU A 163 68.72 -79.13 4.53
C GLU A 163 69.29 -78.61 3.19
N SER A 164 68.97 -77.37 2.80
CA SER A 164 69.46 -76.78 1.55
C SER A 164 70.98 -76.52 1.58
N VAL A 165 71.53 -76.17 2.75
CA VAL A 165 72.96 -75.94 2.93
C VAL A 165 73.74 -77.27 2.92
N GLU A 166 73.12 -78.36 3.38
CA GLU A 166 73.71 -79.70 3.26
C GLU A 166 73.69 -80.21 1.80
N ASP A 167 72.61 -80.01 1.05
CA ASP A 167 72.48 -80.44 -0.36
C ASP A 167 73.47 -79.69 -1.30
N GLU A 168 73.71 -78.39 -1.06
CA GLU A 168 74.75 -77.63 -1.79
C GLU A 168 76.20 -78.05 -1.46
N SER A 169 76.42 -78.76 -0.35
CA SER A 169 77.75 -79.25 0.04
C SER A 169 78.14 -80.59 -0.61
N GLU A 170 77.19 -81.27 -1.28
CA GLU A 170 77.40 -82.55 -1.96
C GLU A 170 77.57 -82.45 -3.49
N THR A 171 77.56 -81.24 -4.09
CA THR A 171 77.93 -80.97 -5.51
C THR A 171 79.29 -80.31 -5.69
#